data_AF-A0A936UIM4-F1
#
_entry.id   AF-A0A936UIM4-F1
#
_cell.length_a   1.000
_cell.length_b   1.000
_cell.length_c   1.000
_cell.angle_alpha   90.00
_cell.angle_beta   90.00
_cell.angle_gamma   90.00
#
_symmetry.space_group_name_H-M   'P 1'
#
loop_
_entity.id
_entity.type
_entity.pdbx_description
1 polymer ?
#
loop_
_entity_poly.entity_id
_entity_poly.type
_entity_poly.pdbx_seq_one_letter_code
_entity_poly.pdbx_strand_id
1 'polypeptide(L)'
;MEKTNKLLEFQKRVGSILKEATNPFYKSKYFDINGLIESIKPILNELNLTLTQPISIGGIDGNKNILNTFLKDGGTVIESSSIILPENIDPQKLGSAITYFRRYSIQSMLLLQAEDDDGSLGKKPKKNRNLKNTEKI
;
A
#
# COMPACT_ATOMS: atom_id res chain seq x y z
N MET A 1 -29.64 -5.37 -21.18
CA MET A 1 -28.23 -4.92 -21.17
C MET A 1 -27.64 -5.33 -19.84
N GLU A 2 -26.89 -6.42 -19.85
CA GLU A 2 -26.17 -6.92 -18.69
C GLU A 2 -25.14 -5.85 -18.30
N LYS A 3 -25.27 -5.28 -17.09
CA LYS A 3 -24.24 -4.37 -16.57
C LYS A 3 -22.99 -5.21 -16.38
N THR A 4 -22.06 -5.16 -17.34
CA THR A 4 -20.74 -5.79 -17.21
C THR A 4 -20.13 -5.33 -15.90
N ASN A 5 -19.89 -6.26 -14.98
CA ASN A 5 -19.26 -5.97 -13.71
C ASN A 5 -17.78 -5.62 -13.97
N LYS A 6 -17.49 -4.33 -14.13
CA LYS A 6 -16.15 -3.82 -14.45
C LYS A 6 -15.11 -4.22 -13.41
N LEU A 7 -15.50 -4.35 -12.14
CA LEU A 7 -14.60 -4.84 -11.08
C LEU A 7 -14.25 -6.32 -11.28
N LEU A 8 -15.21 -7.15 -11.68
CA LEU A 8 -14.95 -8.54 -12.06
C LEU A 8 -14.01 -8.61 -13.27
N GLU A 9 -14.23 -7.79 -14.30
CA GLU A 9 -13.34 -7.74 -15.47
C GLU A 9 -11.94 -7.24 -15.11
N PHE A 10 -11.83 -6.28 -14.19
CA PHE A 10 -10.55 -5.87 -13.63
C PHE A 10 -9.84 -7.04 -12.95
N GLN A 11 -10.53 -7.78 -12.08
CA GLN A 11 -9.98 -8.94 -11.36
C GLN A 11 -9.51 -10.05 -12.31
N LYS A 12 -10.18 -10.27 -13.44
CA LYS A 12 -9.74 -11.23 -14.46
C LYS A 12 -8.48 -10.80 -15.20
N ARG A 13 -8.25 -9.48 -15.35
CA ARG A 13 -7.12 -8.91 -16.10
C ARG A 13 -5.90 -8.66 -15.24
N VAL A 14 -6.10 -8.30 -13.98
CA VAL A 14 -5.00 -7.97 -13.08
C VAL A 14 -4.25 -9.25 -12.72
N GLY A 15 -2.99 -9.34 -13.15
CA GLY A 15 -2.09 -10.43 -12.79
C GLY A 15 -1.41 -10.20 -11.44
N SER A 16 -0.51 -11.11 -11.06
CA SER A 16 0.39 -10.90 -9.93
C SER A 16 1.29 -9.70 -10.18
N ILE A 17 1.21 -8.69 -9.32
CA ILE A 17 2.11 -7.52 -9.36
C ILE A 17 3.38 -7.93 -8.61
N LEU A 18 4.57 -7.61 -9.14
CA LEU A 18 5.87 -7.95 -8.51
C LEU A 18 6.39 -6.80 -7.61
N LYS A 19 7.04 -7.14 -6.48
CA LYS A 19 7.58 -6.18 -5.50
C LYS A 19 9.02 -5.77 -5.88
N GLU A 20 9.22 -4.53 -6.32
CA GLU A 20 10.56 -3.99 -6.65
C GLU A 20 11.23 -3.20 -5.50
N ALA A 21 10.52 -2.81 -4.44
CA ALA A 21 11.06 -1.98 -3.36
C ALA A 21 11.28 -2.76 -2.04
N THR A 22 12.32 -2.42 -1.28
CA THR A 22 12.67 -3.09 -0.01
C THR A 22 12.62 -2.11 1.17
N ASN A 23 11.95 -2.49 2.27
CA ASN A 23 11.87 -1.66 3.47
C ASN A 23 13.20 -1.75 4.26
N PRO A 24 13.96 -0.65 4.45
CA PRO A 24 15.24 -0.69 5.14
C PRO A 24 15.15 -1.15 6.60
N PHE A 25 14.00 -0.92 7.25
CA PHE A 25 13.80 -1.22 8.67
C PHE A 25 13.35 -2.66 8.93
N TYR A 26 12.61 -3.26 7.98
CA TYR A 26 11.97 -4.57 8.17
C TYR A 26 12.45 -5.62 7.17
N LYS A 27 13.33 -5.28 6.21
CA LYS A 27 13.79 -6.14 5.10
C LYS A 27 12.66 -6.80 4.27
N SER A 28 11.42 -6.37 4.47
CA SER A 28 10.28 -6.83 3.70
C SER A 28 10.26 -6.14 2.34
N LYS A 29 10.01 -6.92 1.29
CA LYS A 29 9.72 -6.37 -0.03
C LYS A 29 8.31 -5.80 -0.04
N TYR A 30 8.12 -4.66 -0.69
CA TYR A 30 6.84 -4.01 -0.86
C TYR A 30 6.68 -3.45 -2.27
N PHE A 31 5.45 -3.17 -2.67
CA PHE A 31 5.18 -2.53 -3.96
C PHE A 31 5.65 -1.09 -3.94
N ASP A 32 6.49 -0.71 -4.90
CA ASP A 32 6.62 0.72 -5.17
C ASP A 32 5.26 1.27 -5.61
N ILE A 33 4.88 2.45 -5.10
CA ILE A 33 3.57 3.06 -5.43
C ILE A 33 3.47 3.35 -6.93
N ASN A 34 4.59 3.71 -7.59
CA ASN A 34 4.56 4.00 -9.02
C ASN A 34 4.39 2.71 -9.82
N GLY A 35 5.14 1.66 -9.50
CA GLY A 35 4.98 0.35 -10.14
C GLY A 35 3.56 -0.23 -9.96
N LEU A 36 2.97 -0.04 -8.77
CA LEU A 36 1.57 -0.39 -8.52
C LEU A 36 0.62 0.36 -9.45
N ILE A 37 0.77 1.69 -9.54
CA ILE A 37 -0.07 2.55 -10.38
C ILE A 37 0.11 2.22 -11.87
N GLU A 38 1.34 2.02 -12.33
CA GLU A 38 1.67 1.66 -13.72
C GLU A 38 1.01 0.34 -14.12
N SER A 39 0.92 -0.62 -13.20
CA SER A 39 0.30 -1.93 -13.46
C SER A 39 -1.23 -1.84 -13.57
N ILE A 40 -1.89 -1.05 -12.71
CA ILE A 40 -3.36 -1.04 -12.65
C ILE A 40 -4.01 0.03 -13.53
N LYS A 41 -3.33 1.16 -13.75
CA LYS A 41 -3.92 2.34 -14.43
C LYS A 41 -4.37 2.03 -15.87
N PRO A 42 -3.61 1.29 -16.71
CA PRO A 42 -4.08 0.94 -18.06
C PRO A 42 -5.38 0.13 -18.03
N ILE A 43 -5.47 -0.87 -17.15
CA ILE A 43 -6.63 -1.75 -17.01
C ILE A 43 -7.86 -0.94 -16.55
N LEU A 44 -7.69 -0.07 -15.56
CA LEU A 44 -8.77 0.80 -15.07
C LEU A 44 -9.27 1.73 -16.19
N ASN A 45 -8.36 2.35 -16.95
CA ASN A 45 -8.71 3.24 -18.06
C ASN A 45 -9.50 2.51 -19.16
N GLU A 46 -9.09 1.30 -19.55
CA GLU A 46 -9.82 0.48 -20.53
C GLU A 46 -11.25 0.13 -20.08
N LEU A 47 -11.46 0.01 -18.78
CA LEU A 47 -12.76 -0.24 -18.17
C LEU A 47 -13.54 1.05 -17.88
N ASN A 48 -13.01 2.23 -18.25
CA ASN A 48 -13.56 3.55 -17.91
C ASN A 48 -13.72 3.77 -16.40
N LEU A 49 -12.82 3.20 -15.61
CA LEU A 49 -12.70 3.41 -14.17
C LEU A 49 -11.59 4.41 -13.88
N THR A 50 -11.80 5.27 -12.89
CA THR A 50 -10.77 6.19 -12.41
C THR A 50 -10.52 5.99 -10.92
N LEU A 51 -9.25 6.05 -10.52
CA LEU A 51 -8.84 6.01 -9.12
C LEU A 51 -8.18 7.34 -8.74
N THR A 52 -8.68 7.97 -7.68
CA THR A 52 -8.17 9.27 -7.20
C THR A 52 -7.88 9.21 -5.72
N GLN A 53 -6.84 9.93 -5.28
CA GLN A 53 -6.40 9.93 -3.88
C GLN A 53 -6.18 11.33 -3.30
N PRO A 54 -7.23 12.17 -3.21
CA PRO A 54 -7.07 13.51 -2.67
C PRO A 54 -6.88 13.49 -1.15
N ILE A 55 -6.10 14.46 -0.65
CA ILE A 55 -5.97 14.71 0.78
C ILE A 55 -6.93 15.82 1.16
N SER A 56 -7.87 15.53 2.04
CA SER A 56 -8.67 16.54 2.72
C SER A 56 -7.84 17.12 3.86
N ILE A 57 -7.61 18.43 3.82
CA ILE A 57 -6.88 19.14 4.86
C ILE A 57 -7.87 19.49 5.96
N GLY A 58 -7.61 18.98 7.16
CA GLY A 58 -8.31 19.37 8.36
C GLY A 58 -7.88 20.79 8.75
N GLY A 59 -8.82 21.73 8.70
CA GLY A 59 -8.55 23.14 9.02
C GLY A 59 -8.26 23.37 10.51
N ILE A 60 -8.26 24.65 10.90
CA ILE A 60 -7.89 25.13 12.25
C ILE A 60 -8.86 24.63 13.35
N ASP A 61 -10.03 24.10 12.99
CA ASP A 61 -11.08 23.64 13.90
C ASP A 61 -10.83 22.26 14.53
N GLY A 62 -9.59 21.76 14.52
CA GLY A 62 -9.23 20.44 15.07
C GLY A 62 -9.67 19.26 14.20
N ASN A 63 -10.05 19.51 12.95
CA ASN A 63 -10.31 18.46 11.97
C ASN A 63 -8.98 17.82 11.55
N LYS A 64 -8.99 16.50 11.33
CA LYS A 64 -7.78 15.77 10.93
C LYS A 64 -7.55 15.78 9.44
N ASN A 65 -6.30 15.71 9.03
CA ASN A 65 -5.94 15.44 7.64
C ASN A 65 -6.34 14.02 7.26
N ILE A 66 -7.01 13.86 6.11
CA ILE A 66 -7.54 12.56 5.67
C ILE A 66 -7.08 12.30 4.24
N LEU A 67 -6.44 11.15 4.02
CA LEU A 67 -6.25 10.59 2.70
C LEU A 67 -7.53 9.88 2.28
N ASN A 68 -8.19 10.37 1.25
CA ASN A 68 -9.32 9.68 0.64
C ASN A 68 -8.83 8.90 -0.58
N THR A 69 -9.43 7.75 -0.83
CA THR A 69 -9.29 7.01 -2.09
C THR A 69 -10.67 6.82 -2.66
N PHE A 70 -10.88 7.18 -3.91
CA PHE A 70 -12.14 7.00 -4.62
C PHE A 70 -11.91 6.20 -5.88
N LEU A 71 -12.70 5.14 -6.05
CA LEU A 71 -12.88 4.48 -7.33
C LEU A 71 -14.18 5.00 -7.96
N LYS A 72 -14.11 5.46 -9.21
CA LYS A 72 -15.24 6.03 -9.93
C LYS A 72 -15.45 5.33 -11.25
N ASP A 73 -16.71 5.16 -11.60
CA ASP A 73 -17.15 4.83 -12.97
C ASP A 73 -17.68 6.13 -13.60
N GLY A 74 -16.90 6.70 -14.52
CA GLY A 74 -17.13 8.05 -15.03
C GLY A 74 -17.20 9.08 -13.91
N GLY A 75 -18.37 9.72 -13.74
CA GLY A 75 -18.60 10.72 -12.70
C GLY A 75 -19.07 10.17 -11.34
N THR A 76 -19.41 8.88 -11.26
CA THR A 76 -20.02 8.28 -10.08
C THR A 76 -18.98 7.55 -9.23
N VAL A 77 -18.88 7.90 -7.95
CA VAL A 77 -18.09 7.12 -6.98
C VAL A 77 -18.79 5.79 -6.74
N ILE A 78 -18.09 4.68 -6.98
CA ILE A 78 -18.60 3.31 -6.78
C ILE A 78 -18.00 2.64 -5.55
N GLU A 79 -16.83 3.11 -5.08
CA GLU A 79 -16.18 2.64 -3.87
C GLU A 79 -15.31 3.77 -3.28
N SER A 80 -15.19 3.83 -1.95
CA SER A 80 -14.42 4.87 -1.29
C SER A 80 -13.84 4.41 0.05
N SER A 81 -12.62 4.85 0.34
CA SER A 81 -11.98 4.62 1.65
C SER A 81 -11.31 5.89 2.15
N SER A 82 -11.26 6.07 3.47
CA SER A 82 -10.61 7.22 4.10
C SER A 82 -9.65 6.75 5.19
N ILE A 83 -8.44 7.30 5.19
CA ILE A 83 -7.40 7.03 6.19
C ILE A 83 -7.00 8.35 6.83
N ILE A 84 -7.06 8.41 8.16
CA ILE A 84 -6.57 9.55 8.93
C ILE A 84 -5.04 9.58 8.82
N LEU A 85 -4.49 10.72 8.39
CA LEU A 85 -3.05 10.91 8.30
C LEU A 85 -2.45 11.27 9.67
N PRO A 86 -1.20 10.86 9.96
CA PRO A 86 -0.50 11.26 11.16
C PRO A 86 -0.34 12.77 11.23
N GLU A 87 -0.47 13.31 12.44
CA GLU A 87 -0.32 14.74 12.73
C GLU A 87 0.96 14.98 13.53
N ASN A 88 1.43 16.23 13.55
CA ASN A 88 2.58 16.66 14.36
C ASN A 88 3.90 15.90 14.07
N ILE A 89 4.11 15.48 12.82
CA ILE A 89 5.36 14.90 12.33
C ILE A 89 6.01 15.82 11.29
N ASP A 90 7.32 15.68 11.08
CA ASP A 90 8.02 16.50 10.09
C ASP A 90 7.52 16.23 8.65
N PRO A 91 7.61 17.22 7.74
CA PRO A 91 7.07 17.10 6.39
C PRO A 91 7.59 15.89 5.59
N GLN A 92 8.84 15.48 5.82
CA GLN A 92 9.44 14.35 5.10
C GLN A 92 8.85 13.01 5.57
N LYS A 93 8.70 12.84 6.89
CA LYS A 93 7.99 11.68 7.44
C LYS A 93 6.53 11.66 7.03
N LEU A 94 5.87 12.81 6.97
CA LEU A 94 4.49 12.90 6.48
C LEU A 94 4.38 12.44 5.02
N GLY A 95 5.27 12.92 4.13
CA GLY A 95 5.30 12.48 2.73
C GLY A 95 5.53 10.97 2.58
N SER A 96 6.37 10.40 3.44
CA SER A 96 6.61 8.96 3.50
C SER A 96 5.38 8.18 3.97
N ALA A 97 4.68 8.68 5.00
CA ALA A 97 3.44 8.09 5.50
C ALA A 97 2.31 8.15 4.47
N ILE A 98 2.15 9.29 3.77
CA ILE A 98 1.17 9.44 2.69
C ILE A 98 1.44 8.40 1.59
N THR A 99 2.69 8.29 1.13
CA THR A 99 3.08 7.30 0.12
C THR A 99 2.77 5.87 0.55
N TYR A 100 3.00 5.57 1.83
CA TYR A 100 2.65 4.28 2.42
C TYR A 100 1.13 4.04 2.38
N PHE A 101 0.31 4.95 2.95
CA PHE A 101 -1.14 4.77 3.01
C PHE A 101 -1.82 4.75 1.64
N ARG A 102 -1.32 5.52 0.66
CA ARG A 102 -1.81 5.50 -0.71
C ARG A 102 -1.71 4.11 -1.34
N ARG A 103 -0.62 3.42 -1.08
CA ARG A 103 -0.41 2.06 -1.57
C ARG A 103 -1.35 1.06 -0.90
N TYR A 104 -1.43 1.07 0.43
CA TYR A 104 -2.30 0.14 1.15
C TYR A 104 -3.77 0.33 0.83
N SER A 105 -4.22 1.58 0.68
CA SER A 105 -5.60 1.87 0.27
C SER A 105 -5.92 1.33 -1.13
N ILE A 106 -5.03 1.50 -2.11
CA ILE A 106 -5.20 0.92 -3.46
C ILE A 106 -5.23 -0.61 -3.40
N GLN A 107 -4.25 -1.21 -2.73
CA GLN A 107 -4.13 -2.68 -2.65
C GLN A 107 -5.37 -3.30 -1.99
N SER A 108 -5.82 -2.72 -0.88
CA SER A 108 -7.01 -3.19 -0.17
C SER A 108 -8.28 -2.98 -0.99
N MET A 109 -8.44 -1.82 -1.63
CA MET A 109 -9.65 -1.48 -2.40
C MET A 109 -9.82 -2.38 -3.64
N LEU A 110 -8.72 -2.72 -4.32
CA LEU A 110 -8.75 -3.48 -5.56
C LEU A 110 -8.49 -4.98 -5.38
N LEU A 111 -8.41 -5.46 -4.13
CA LEU A 111 -8.09 -6.85 -3.78
C LEU A 111 -6.81 -7.34 -4.48
N LEU A 112 -5.77 -6.52 -4.48
CA LEU A 112 -4.52 -6.87 -5.16
C LEU A 112 -3.73 -7.83 -4.28
N GLN A 113 -3.45 -9.03 -4.81
CA GLN A 113 -2.54 -9.96 -4.16
C GLN A 113 -1.17 -9.29 -4.03
N ALA A 114 -0.75 -9.10 -2.78
CA ALA A 114 0.65 -9.00 -2.46
C ALA A 114 1.13 -10.41 -2.17
N GLU A 115 2.15 -10.91 -2.88
CA GLU A 115 2.89 -12.07 -2.39
C GLU A 115 3.51 -11.68 -1.04
N ASP A 116 2.85 -12.08 0.03
CA ASP A 116 3.30 -11.86 1.40
C ASP A 116 4.15 -13.08 1.82
N ASP A 117 5.46 -12.87 1.87
CA ASP A 117 6.43 -13.83 2.39
C ASP A 117 6.48 -13.68 3.92
N ASP A 118 5.38 -13.94 4.61
CA ASP A 118 5.35 -13.94 6.08
C ASP A 118 5.85 -15.28 6.63
N GLY A 119 7.03 -15.69 6.17
CA GLY A 119 7.69 -16.94 6.53
C GLY A 119 8.72 -16.84 7.65
N SER A 120 8.87 -15.71 8.37
CA SER A 120 9.92 -15.63 9.41
C SER A 120 9.76 -14.61 10.55
N LEU A 121 8.56 -14.43 11.11
CA LEU A 121 8.40 -13.79 12.44
C LEU A 121 8.26 -14.77 13.62
N GLY A 122 8.64 -16.04 13.43
CA GLY A 122 8.94 -16.95 14.52
C GLY A 122 10.31 -16.64 15.14
N LYS A 123 10.34 -15.79 16.18
CA LYS A 123 11.51 -15.54 17.03
C LYS A 123 12.14 -16.87 17.47
N LYS A 124 13.26 -17.30 16.87
CA LYS A 124 14.08 -18.39 17.41
C LYS A 124 14.85 -17.86 18.64
N PRO A 125 14.90 -18.61 19.76
CA PRO A 125 15.55 -18.17 20.98
C PRO A 125 17.06 -18.01 20.76
N LYS A 126 17.65 -16.95 21.33
CA LYS A 126 19.09 -16.69 21.30
C LYS A 126 19.85 -17.90 21.85
N LYS A 127 20.62 -18.58 20.99
CA LYS A 127 21.55 -19.63 21.43
C LYS A 127 22.76 -18.94 22.06
N ASN A 128 22.99 -19.24 23.34
CA ASN A 128 24.10 -18.72 24.15
C ASN A 128 25.45 -18.84 23.42
N ARG A 129 26.19 -17.73 23.42
CA ARG A 129 27.55 -17.63 22.88
C ARG A 129 28.50 -18.26 23.91
N ASN A 130 28.93 -19.49 23.68
CA ASN A 130 30.02 -20.09 24.45
C ASN A 130 31.32 -19.33 24.12
N LEU A 131 31.83 -18.59 25.11
CA LEU A 131 33.19 -18.08 25.14
C LEU A 131 34.13 -19.22 25.52
N LYS A 132 34.89 -19.74 24.56
CA LYS A 132 36.19 -20.37 24.82
C LYS A 132 37.14 -19.95 23.71
N ASN A 133 38.04 -19.02 24.03
CA ASN A 133 39.40 -18.96 23.52
C ASN A 133 40.17 -17.84 24.22
N THR A 134 41.04 -18.24 25.14
CA THR A 134 42.31 -17.59 25.50
C THR A 134 43.29 -18.78 25.69
N GLU A 135 44.12 -19.04 24.67
CA GLU A 135 45.59 -18.79 24.68
C GLU A 135 46.29 -19.59 25.79
N LYS A 136 46.92 -20.74 25.52
CA LYS A 136 48.24 -20.97 24.88
C LYS A 136 49.39 -20.22 25.60
N ILE A 137 50.18 -21.04 26.30
CA ILE A 137 51.47 -20.83 27.01
C ILE A 137 51.34 -20.32 28.45
#